data_AF-A0A932U904-F1
#
_entry.id   AF-A0A932U904-F1
#
_cell.length_a   1.000
_cell.length_b   1.000
_cell.length_c   1.000
_cell.angle_alpha   90.00
_cell.angle_beta   90.00
_cell.angle_gamma   90.00
#
_symmetry.space_group_name_H-M   'P 1'
#
loop_
_entity.id
_entity.type
_entity.pdbx_description
1 polymer ?
#
loop_
_entity_poly.entity_id
_entity_poly.type
_entity_poly.pdbx_seq_one_letter_code
_entity_poly.pdbx_strand_id
1 'polypeptide(L)'
;MIAAFINFGADWQAPGHVEHGGSGSIYLGEIDGRMTERLGRVQKLLSNMMTVHTTPNIFGCLWAKQIDCSLLFAQAVTDETMADVFGNQRFQPVLIALIGEGVRVAEAA
;
A
#
# COMPACT_ATOMS: atom_id res chain seq x y z
N MET A 1 -4.84 16.02 -10.04
CA MET A 1 -4.30 14.77 -10.61
C MET A 1 -4.78 13.67 -9.70
N ILE A 2 -5.31 12.56 -10.24
CA ILE A 2 -5.78 11.45 -9.41
C ILE A 2 -4.61 10.51 -9.16
N ALA A 3 -4.31 10.29 -7.88
CA ALA A 3 -3.39 9.26 -7.44
C ALA A 3 -4.17 8.02 -6.97
N ALA A 4 -3.50 6.87 -7.02
CA ALA A 4 -4.08 5.59 -6.66
C ALA A 4 -3.14 4.81 -5.73
N PHE A 5 -3.69 4.32 -4.62
CA PHE A 5 -3.09 3.33 -3.77
C PHE A 5 -3.71 1.97 -4.09
N ILE A 6 -2.88 1.03 -4.56
CA ILE A 6 -3.30 -0.31 -4.99
C ILE A 6 -2.92 -1.31 -3.90
N ASN A 7 -3.90 -2.06 -3.40
CA ASN A 7 -3.75 -3.01 -2.32
C ASN A 7 -4.34 -4.38 -2.67
N PHE A 8 -3.84 -4.99 -3.74
CA PHE A 8 -4.08 -6.39 -4.07
C PHE A 8 -2.75 -7.03 -4.53
N GLY A 9 -2.62 -8.34 -4.36
CA GLY A 9 -1.47 -9.11 -4.82
C GLY A 9 -1.62 -9.49 -6.29
N ALA A 10 -0.51 -9.44 -7.04
CA ALA A 10 -0.44 -9.97 -8.39
C ALA A 10 0.96 -10.49 -8.64
N ASP A 11 1.07 -11.77 -8.98
CA ASP A 11 2.34 -12.46 -9.15
C ASP A 11 2.53 -12.82 -10.61
N TRP A 12 3.70 -12.46 -11.14
CA TRP A 12 4.06 -12.84 -12.49
C TRP A 12 4.47 -14.31 -12.52
N GLN A 13 3.87 -15.08 -13.42
CA GLN A 13 4.13 -16.52 -13.56
C GLN A 13 4.85 -16.84 -14.87
N ALA A 14 4.40 -16.25 -15.98
CA ALA A 14 4.97 -16.43 -17.31
C ALA A 14 4.53 -15.28 -18.26
N PRO A 15 5.11 -15.14 -19.46
CA PRO A 15 4.64 -14.17 -20.44
C PRO A 15 3.14 -14.34 -20.73
N GLY A 16 2.35 -13.28 -20.50
CA GLY A 16 0.89 -13.32 -20.65
C GLY A 16 0.13 -14.04 -19.53
N HIS A 17 0.81 -14.49 -18.46
CA HIS A 17 0.20 -15.17 -17.33
C HIS A 17 0.59 -14.49 -16.01
N VAL A 18 -0.41 -13.87 -15.38
CA VAL A 18 -0.29 -13.23 -14.05
C VAL A 18 -1.33 -13.88 -13.16
N GLU A 19 -0.88 -14.36 -12.01
CA GLU A 19 -1.76 -14.88 -10.99
C GLU A 19 -2.31 -13.73 -10.14
N HIS A 20 -3.62 -13.74 -9.93
CA HIS A 20 -4.28 -12.76 -9.09
C HIS A 20 -4.25 -13.26 -7.64
N GLY A 21 -3.48 -12.57 -6.79
CA GLY A 21 -3.21 -12.94 -5.40
C GLY A 21 -4.38 -12.73 -4.43
N GLY A 22 -5.61 -12.67 -4.93
CA GLY A 22 -6.84 -12.61 -4.13
C GLY A 22 -7.45 -11.22 -3.97
N SER A 23 -8.37 -11.11 -3.01
CA SER A 23 -9.17 -9.90 -2.78
C SER A 23 -8.32 -8.76 -2.22
N GLY A 24 -8.45 -7.59 -2.82
CA GLY A 24 -7.83 -6.37 -2.34
C GLY A 24 -8.69 -5.15 -2.64
N SER A 25 -8.12 -3.96 -2.50
CA SER A 25 -8.84 -2.72 -2.77
C SER A 25 -7.96 -1.67 -3.44
N ILE A 26 -8.62 -0.71 -4.09
CA ILE A 26 -7.99 0.49 -4.62
C ILE A 26 -8.51 1.69 -3.83
N TYR A 27 -7.61 2.58 -3.42
CA TYR A 27 -7.97 3.89 -2.89
C TYR A 27 -7.57 4.95 -3.90
N LEU A 28 -8.51 5.81 -4.27
CA LEU A 28 -8.29 6.92 -5.18
C LEU A 28 -8.41 8.24 -4.43
N GLY A 29 -7.61 9.23 -4.82
CA GLY A 29 -7.83 10.60 -4.38
C GLY A 29 -7.14 11.60 -5.28
N GLU A 30 -7.67 12.81 -5.31
CA GLU A 30 -6.95 13.92 -5.95
C GLU A 30 -5.80 14.34 -5.04
N ILE A 31 -4.64 14.62 -5.64
CA ILE A 31 -3.45 15.07 -4.89
C ILE A 31 -3.66 16.38 -4.11
N ASP A 32 -4.66 17.18 -4.48
CA ASP A 32 -5.03 18.42 -3.79
C ASP A 32 -6.14 18.19 -2.74
N GLY A 33 -6.51 16.93 -2.48
CA GLY A 33 -7.53 16.53 -1.51
C GLY A 33 -8.97 16.78 -1.95
N ARG A 34 -9.21 17.35 -3.14
CA ARG A 34 -10.57 17.67 -3.61
C ARG A 34 -11.34 16.42 -4.02
N MET A 35 -12.60 16.33 -3.60
CA MET A 35 -13.54 15.31 -4.09
C MET A 35 -14.23 15.80 -5.36
N THR A 36 -13.70 15.40 -6.52
CA THR A 36 -14.18 15.88 -7.84
C THR A 36 -15.12 14.89 -8.52
N GLU A 37 -15.93 15.37 -9.47
CA GLU A 37 -16.74 14.49 -10.32
C GLU A 37 -15.88 13.51 -11.13
N ARG A 38 -14.70 13.95 -11.58
CA ARG A 38 -13.76 13.09 -12.31
C ARG A 38 -13.29 11.92 -11.44
N LEU A 39 -12.97 12.19 -10.16
CA LEU A 39 -12.62 11.15 -9.20
C LEU A 39 -13.74 10.11 -9.08
N GLY A 40 -15.00 10.56 -8.95
CA GLY A 40 -16.17 9.68 -8.91
C GLY A 40 -16.37 8.87 -10.20
N ARG A 41 -16.10 9.44 -11.37
CA ARG A 41 -16.14 8.71 -12.65
C ARG A 41 -15.10 7.58 -12.71
N VAL A 42 -13.88 7.84 -12.25
CA VAL A 42 -12.80 6.83 -12.21
C VAL A 42 -13.12 5.74 -11.19
N GLN A 43 -13.60 6.10 -10.00
CA GLN A 43 -14.08 5.16 -9.00
C GLN A 43 -15.12 4.21 -9.61
N LYS A 44 -16.19 4.75 -10.21
CA LYS A 44 -17.26 3.95 -10.81
C LYS A 44 -16.75 2.98 -11.88
N LEU A 45 -15.80 3.41 -12.71
CA LEU A 45 -15.21 2.57 -13.74
C LEU A 45 -14.46 1.38 -13.13
N LEU A 46 -13.58 1.65 -12.17
CA LEU A 46 -12.74 0.63 -11.53
C LEU A 46 -13.53 -0.27 -10.57
N SER A 47 -14.65 0.21 -10.01
CA SER A 47 -15.56 -0.56 -9.16
C SER A 47 -16.21 -1.76 -9.87
N ASN A 48 -16.15 -1.83 -11.21
CA ASN A 48 -16.61 -3.02 -11.95
C ASN A 48 -15.65 -4.21 -11.80
N MET A 49 -14.40 -3.97 -11.37
CA MET A 49 -13.37 -5.00 -11.26
C MET A 49 -13.13 -5.41 -9.80
N MET A 50 -13.14 -4.46 -8.86
CA MET A 50 -12.86 -4.70 -7.44
C MET A 50 -13.38 -3.57 -6.56
N THR A 51 -13.22 -3.71 -5.24
CA THR A 51 -13.60 -2.67 -4.28
C THR A 51 -12.72 -1.43 -4.46
N VAL A 52 -13.36 -0.29 -4.69
CA VAL A 52 -12.67 1.00 -4.86
C VAL A 52 -13.23 2.04 -3.90
N HIS A 53 -12.34 2.62 -3.11
CA HIS A 53 -12.62 3.70 -2.18
C HIS A 53 -12.09 5.03 -2.72
N THR A 54 -12.70 6.12 -2.29
CA THR A 54 -12.19 7.48 -2.51
C THR A 54 -11.79 8.09 -1.17
N THR A 55 -10.73 8.90 -1.17
CA THR A 55 -10.22 9.54 0.05
C THR A 55 -9.69 10.94 -0.25
N PRO A 56 -9.97 11.94 0.62
CA PRO A 56 -9.33 13.26 0.55
C PRO A 56 -7.88 13.23 1.03
N ASN A 57 -7.44 12.15 1.68
CA ASN A 57 -6.07 11.98 2.16
C ASN A 57 -5.35 10.85 1.40
N ILE A 58 -5.12 11.06 0.10
CA ILE A 58 -4.43 10.06 -0.73
C ILE A 58 -2.95 9.93 -0.35
N PHE A 59 -2.31 11.02 0.06
CA PHE A 59 -0.92 10.97 0.52
C PHE A 59 -0.74 10.13 1.77
N GLY A 60 -1.68 10.14 2.72
CA GLY A 60 -1.66 9.24 3.86
C GLY A 60 -1.67 7.76 3.46
N CYS A 61 -2.46 7.39 2.44
CA CYS A 61 -2.45 6.03 1.91
C CYS A 61 -1.13 5.67 1.22
N LEU A 62 -0.56 6.60 0.44
CA LEU A 62 0.72 6.39 -0.25
C LEU A 62 1.88 6.25 0.75
N TRP A 63 1.93 7.11 1.76
CA TRP A 63 2.91 7.02 2.85
C TRP A 63 2.76 5.73 3.64
N ALA A 64 1.54 5.33 4.01
CA ALA A 64 1.30 4.06 4.67
C ALA A 64 1.84 2.88 3.85
N LYS A 65 1.60 2.85 2.54
CA LYS A 65 2.18 1.80 1.66
C LYS A 65 3.70 1.84 1.66
N GLN A 66 4.29 3.02 1.52
CA GLN A 66 5.75 3.15 1.47
C GLN A 66 6.41 2.71 2.78
N ILE A 67 5.81 3.06 3.92
CA ILE A 67 6.26 2.66 5.25
C ILE A 67 6.12 1.15 5.42
N ASP A 68 5.00 0.55 5.00
CA ASP A 68 4.80 -0.89 5.01
C ASP A 68 5.83 -1.62 4.13
N CYS A 69 6.13 -1.09 2.94
CA CYS A 69 7.17 -1.64 2.06
C CYS A 69 8.57 -1.63 2.70
N SER A 70 8.86 -0.74 3.65
CA SER A 70 10.14 -0.76 4.36
C SER A 70 10.34 -2.06 5.16
N LEU A 71 9.25 -2.66 5.64
CA LEU A 71 9.28 -3.93 6.38
C LEU A 71 9.65 -5.10 5.48
N LEU A 72 9.32 -5.04 4.18
CA LEU A 72 9.76 -6.04 3.20
C LEU A 72 11.28 -6.06 3.08
N PHE A 73 11.93 -4.89 3.09
CA PHE A 73 13.39 -4.81 3.09
C PHE A 73 13.98 -5.32 4.41
N ALA A 74 13.32 -5.06 5.54
CA ALA A 74 13.76 -5.57 6.83
C ALA A 74 13.70 -7.11 6.94
N GLN A 75 12.76 -7.75 6.24
CA GLN A 75 12.73 -9.22 6.15
C GLN A 75 13.65 -9.77 5.08
N ALA A 76 13.89 -9.07 3.98
CA ALA A 76 14.78 -9.54 2.91
C ALA A 76 16.24 -9.75 3.37
N VAL A 77 16.63 -9.21 4.53
CA VAL A 77 17.96 -9.45 5.15
C VAL A 77 17.99 -10.70 6.04
N THR A 78 16.88 -11.42 6.16
CA THR A 78 16.77 -12.70 6.86
C THR A 78 16.31 -13.79 5.89
N ASP A 79 16.56 -15.05 6.24
CA ASP A 79 16.01 -16.21 5.51
C ASP A 79 14.61 -16.62 6.01
N GLU A 80 14.05 -15.82 6.93
CA GLU A 80 12.78 -16.10 7.61
C GLU A 80 11.59 -15.57 6.80
N THR A 81 10.40 -16.13 7.02
CA THR A 81 9.20 -15.58 6.39
C THR A 81 8.80 -14.25 7.05
N MET A 82 7.97 -13.46 6.35
CA MET A 82 7.35 -12.25 6.93
C MET A 82 6.63 -12.53 8.26
N ALA A 83 5.91 -13.65 8.33
CA ALA A 83 5.19 -14.06 9.53
C ALA A 83 6.15 -14.36 10.69
N ASP A 84 7.25 -15.05 10.42
CA ASP A 84 8.27 -15.37 11.43
C ASP A 84 8.98 -14.10 11.92
N VAL A 85 9.32 -13.18 11.02
CA VAL A 85 9.95 -11.90 11.36
C VAL A 85 9.03 -11.06 12.26
N PHE A 86 7.75 -10.95 11.91
CA PHE A 86 6.79 -10.16 12.69
C PHE A 86 6.39 -10.81 14.02
N GLY A 87 6.32 -12.13 14.05
CA GLY A 87 6.01 -12.90 15.27
C GLY A 87 7.15 -12.94 16.28
N ASN A 88 8.38 -12.70 15.85
CA ASN A 88 9.55 -12.78 16.72
C ASN A 88 9.80 -11.49 17.51
N GLN A 89 9.62 -11.58 18.83
CA GLN A 89 9.84 -10.47 19.76
C GLN A 89 11.24 -9.84 19.66
N ARG A 90 12.25 -10.60 19.21
CA ARG A 90 13.60 -10.09 18.99
C ARG A 90 13.64 -8.98 17.93
N PHE A 91 12.80 -9.05 16.90
CA PHE A 91 12.80 -8.10 15.79
C PHE A 91 11.84 -6.92 16.01
N GLN A 92 10.88 -7.04 16.93
CA GLN A 92 9.90 -5.98 17.19
C GLN A 92 10.51 -4.59 17.43
N PRO A 93 11.60 -4.42 18.22
CA PRO A 93 12.18 -3.09 18.42
C PRO A 93 12.65 -2.42 17.13
N VAL A 94 13.29 -3.17 16.22
CA VAL A 94 13.80 -2.62 14.96
C VAL A 94 12.66 -2.36 13.96
N LEU A 95 11.67 -3.23 13.90
CA LEU A 95 10.50 -3.05 13.03
C LEU A 95 9.68 -1.82 13.44
N ILE A 96 9.46 -1.63 14.75
CA ILE A 96 8.77 -0.44 15.27
C ILE A 96 9.59 0.83 15.01
N ALA A 97 10.90 0.79 15.22
CA ALA A 97 11.77 1.94 14.95
C ALA A 97 11.74 2.35 13.47
N LEU A 98 11.76 1.36 12.57
CA LEU A 98 11.69 1.59 11.13
C LEU A 98 10.37 2.25 10.70
N ILE A 99 9.23 1.72 11.19
CA ILE A 99 7.91 2.33 10.97
C ILE A 99 7.90 3.76 11.53
N GLY A 100 8.39 3.96 12.75
CA GLY A 100 8.42 5.26 13.41
C GLY A 100 9.31 6.30 12.71
N GLU A 101 10.39 5.88 12.05
CA GLU A 101 11.17 6.76 11.18
C GLU A 101 10.37 7.15 9.93
N GLY A 102 9.75 6.18 9.26
CA GLY A 102 8.91 6.43 8.10
C GLY A 102 7.74 7.37 8.40
N VAL A 103 7.09 7.21 9.54
CA VAL A 103 6.01 8.11 10.00
C VAL A 103 6.53 9.53 10.23
N ARG A 104 7.68 9.71 10.88
CA ARG A 104 8.27 11.05 11.10
C ARG A 104 8.61 11.75 9.79
N VAL A 105 9.08 11.01 8.78
CA VAL A 105 9.32 11.59 7.44
C VAL A 105 8.01 11.97 6.78
N ALA A 106 6.98 11.12 6.88
CA ALA A 106 5.66 11.39 6.32
C ALA A 106 5.00 12.65 6.92
N GLU A 107 5.18 12.87 8.23
CA GLU A 107 4.68 14.07 8.93
C GLU A 107 5.43 15.36 8.54
N ALA A 108 6.66 15.24 8.06
CA ALA A 108 7.51 16.38 7.70
C ALA A 108 7.44 16.76 6.20
N ALA A 109 6.72 15.97 5.38
CA ALA A 109 6.58 16.15 3.93
C ALA A 109 5.43 17.11 3.56
#